data_AF-A0A5P9CNN6-F1
#
_entry.id   AF-A0A5P9CNN6-F1
#
_cell.length_a   1.000
_cell.length_b   1.000
_cell.length_c   1.000
_cell.angle_alpha   90.00
_cell.angle_beta   90.00
_cell.angle_gamma   90.00
#
_symmetry.space_group_name_H-M   'P 1'
#
loop_
_entity.id
_entity.type
_entity.pdbx_description
1 polymer ?
#
loop_
_entity_poly.entity_id
_entity_poly.type
_entity_poly.pdbx_seq_one_letter_code
_entity_poly.pdbx_strand_id
1 'polypeptide(L)'
;MSYDPFVHNEQQKKKRQERPLCRLHYSLMTRILNNPSSSTAFLTENGRTSQESMINDVARFMYVLVNEMCMTTGKIGVDTKDGFLLRTWGYVEKELNMPNWRVKQCKDYAMKRGWITSVQPRERYTGKDNLEKWRGLASIKKVTDKYFADLGILKNRLEAKAKARKYLKKRATEWKRPVKYILTPITLLARRRKERAQANKAAPTQAPTTPPIPI
;
A
#
# COMPACT_ATOMS: atom_id res chain seq x y z
N MET A 1 -24.06 8.73 11.21
CA MET A 1 -22.77 9.44 11.14
C MET A 1 -22.08 9.09 9.84
N SER A 2 -22.05 10.00 8.87
CA SER A 2 -21.34 9.83 7.59
C SER A 2 -19.84 9.99 7.83
N TYR A 3 -19.06 8.95 7.53
CA TYR A 3 -17.60 9.01 7.59
C TYR A 3 -17.10 9.79 6.36
N ASP A 4 -16.66 11.02 6.56
CA ASP A 4 -16.01 11.82 5.52
C ASP A 4 -14.49 11.52 5.53
N PRO A 5 -13.96 10.78 4.54
CA PRO A 5 -12.56 10.42 4.48
C PRO A 5 -11.62 11.60 4.19
N PHE A 6 -12.13 12.80 3.91
CA PHE A 6 -11.34 13.98 3.54
C PHE A 6 -10.95 14.89 4.70
N VAL A 7 -11.58 14.75 5.87
CA VAL A 7 -11.30 15.57 7.07
C VAL A 7 -9.87 15.39 7.62
N HIS A 8 -9.15 14.33 7.23
CA HIS A 8 -7.79 14.05 7.72
C HIS A 8 -6.64 14.72 6.94
N ASN A 9 -6.92 15.48 5.87
CA ASN A 9 -5.87 16.18 5.13
C ASN A 9 -5.52 17.57 5.69
N GLU A 10 -6.39 18.22 6.47
CA GLU A 10 -6.11 19.56 7.01
C GLU A 10 -4.97 19.59 8.05
N GLN A 11 -4.70 18.46 8.72
CA GLN A 11 -3.59 18.36 9.67
C GLN A 11 -2.20 18.25 9.00
N GLN A 12 -2.12 18.01 7.69
CA GLN A 12 -0.86 18.07 6.96
C GLN A 12 -0.78 19.40 6.21
N LYS A 13 -0.26 20.45 6.87
CA LYS A 13 0.09 21.75 6.23
C LYS A 13 0.95 21.63 4.97
N LYS A 14 1.58 20.46 4.73
CA LYS A 14 2.39 20.14 3.55
C LYS A 14 1.76 18.98 2.78
N LYS A 15 1.57 19.14 1.46
CA LYS A 15 1.06 18.07 0.59
C LYS A 15 1.99 16.84 0.64
N ARG A 16 1.47 15.64 0.37
CA ARG A 16 2.30 14.40 0.36
C ARG A 16 3.51 14.49 -0.59
N GLN A 17 3.33 15.20 -1.70
CA GLN A 17 4.36 15.49 -2.71
C GLN A 17 5.51 16.35 -2.15
N GLU A 18 5.27 17.12 -1.09
CA GLU A 18 6.26 18.01 -0.46
C GLU A 18 7.16 17.31 0.55
N ARG A 19 6.96 16.02 0.81
CA ARG A 19 7.84 15.24 1.68
C ARG A 19 9.26 15.24 1.09
N PRO A 20 10.33 15.34 1.91
CA PRO A 20 11.70 15.45 1.40
C PRO A 20 12.09 14.36 0.40
N LEU A 21 11.72 13.10 0.67
CA LEU A 21 11.99 11.99 -0.24
C LEU A 21 11.21 12.13 -1.56
N CYS A 22 9.95 12.57 -1.52
CA CYS A 22 9.14 12.76 -2.72
C CYS A 22 9.69 13.91 -3.59
N ARG A 23 10.18 14.99 -2.97
CA ARG A 23 10.83 16.10 -3.69
C ARG A 23 12.13 15.66 -4.37
N LEU A 24 12.96 14.87 -3.68
CA LEU A 24 14.17 14.29 -4.25
C LEU A 24 13.83 13.31 -5.39
N HIS A 25 12.82 12.48 -5.20
CA HIS A 25 12.33 11.57 -6.23
C HIS A 25 11.84 12.34 -7.46
N TYR A 26 11.09 13.43 -7.25
CA TYR A 26 10.62 14.30 -8.32
C TYR A 26 11.78 14.91 -9.12
N SER A 27 12.78 15.49 -8.46
CA SER A 27 13.91 16.09 -9.17
C SER A 27 14.70 15.07 -10.00
N LEU A 28 14.84 13.84 -9.50
CA LEU A 28 15.42 12.73 -10.25
C LEU A 28 14.55 12.33 -11.45
N MET A 29 13.24 12.16 -11.25
CA MET A 29 12.34 11.80 -12.34
C MET A 29 12.32 12.89 -13.42
N THR A 30 12.29 14.17 -13.06
CA THR A 30 12.35 15.27 -14.04
C THR A 30 13.62 15.21 -14.89
N ARG A 31 14.78 14.91 -14.27
CA ARG A 31 16.03 14.72 -15.02
C ARG A 31 15.92 13.55 -16.01
N ILE A 32 15.32 12.44 -15.59
CA ILE A 32 15.14 11.25 -16.42
C ILE A 32 14.13 11.52 -17.54
N LEU A 33 13.04 12.24 -17.27
CA LEU A 33 12.06 12.62 -18.29
C LEU A 33 12.68 13.51 -19.37
N ASN A 34 13.57 14.43 -18.99
CA ASN A 34 14.25 15.31 -19.93
C ASN A 34 15.40 14.62 -20.68
N ASN A 35 16.03 13.62 -20.06
CA ASN A 35 17.08 12.82 -20.69
C ASN A 35 16.98 11.35 -20.21
N PRO A 36 16.16 10.52 -20.89
CA PRO A 36 15.96 9.12 -20.50
C PRO A 36 17.24 8.29 -20.46
N SER A 37 18.21 8.63 -21.32
CA SER A 37 19.51 7.95 -21.40
C SER A 37 20.41 8.20 -20.18
N SER A 38 20.10 9.21 -19.37
CA SER A 38 20.88 9.55 -18.16
C SER A 38 20.71 8.54 -17.01
N SER A 39 19.83 7.54 -17.15
CA SER A 39 19.54 6.59 -16.09
C SER A 39 19.68 5.14 -16.56
N THR A 40 20.65 4.45 -15.96
CA THR A 40 20.83 3.01 -16.14
C THR A 40 19.64 2.20 -15.62
N ALA A 41 18.83 2.75 -14.72
CA ALA A 41 17.65 2.10 -14.15
C ALA A 41 16.59 1.74 -15.20
N PHE A 42 16.59 2.41 -16.37
CA PHE A 42 15.64 2.18 -17.46
C PHE A 42 16.21 1.38 -18.63
N LEU A 43 17.46 0.91 -18.52
CA LEU A 43 18.07 0.00 -19.47
C LEU A 43 17.50 -1.41 -19.31
N THR A 44 17.23 -2.07 -20.42
CA THR A 44 16.93 -3.51 -20.46
C THR A 44 18.12 -4.34 -19.96
N GLU A 45 17.91 -5.63 -19.67
CA GLU A 45 18.96 -6.53 -19.20
C GLU A 45 20.17 -6.58 -20.15
N ASN A 46 19.93 -6.42 -21.45
CA ASN A 46 20.97 -6.40 -22.48
C ASN A 46 21.58 -5.00 -22.71
N GLY A 47 21.36 -4.04 -21.80
CA GLY A 47 21.91 -2.69 -21.86
C GLY A 47 21.22 -1.74 -22.85
N ARG A 48 20.20 -2.18 -23.59
CA ARG A 48 19.45 -1.31 -24.53
C ARG A 48 18.48 -0.42 -23.78
N THR A 49 18.38 0.84 -24.19
CA THR A 49 17.40 1.79 -23.65
C THR A 49 15.99 1.35 -24.02
N SER A 50 15.07 1.40 -23.05
CA SER A 50 13.64 1.20 -23.32
C SER A 50 13.10 2.34 -24.20
N GLN A 51 11.99 2.12 -24.89
CA GLN A 51 11.36 3.19 -25.68
C GLN A 51 11.07 4.40 -24.79
N GLU A 52 11.43 5.60 -25.25
CA GLU A 52 11.28 6.86 -24.50
C GLU A 52 9.85 7.07 -23.98
N SER A 53 8.84 6.83 -24.83
CA SER A 53 7.43 6.92 -24.42
C SER A 53 7.10 6.01 -23.23
N MET A 54 7.67 4.81 -23.19
CA MET A 54 7.50 3.88 -22.07
C MET A 54 8.25 4.35 -20.83
N ILE A 55 9.46 4.90 -20.97
CA ILE A 55 10.22 5.47 -19.85
C ILE A 55 9.44 6.62 -19.22
N ASN A 56 8.90 7.52 -20.05
CA ASN A 56 8.12 8.66 -19.60
C ASN A 56 6.87 8.23 -18.81
N ASP A 57 6.12 7.25 -19.32
CA ASP A 57 4.92 6.76 -18.64
C ASP A 57 5.25 6.01 -17.35
N VAL A 58 6.31 5.20 -17.33
CA VAL A 58 6.76 4.51 -16.11
C VAL A 58 7.26 5.50 -15.07
N ALA A 59 7.99 6.54 -15.46
CA ALA A 59 8.46 7.57 -14.55
C ALA A 59 7.29 8.34 -13.91
N ARG A 60 6.29 8.74 -14.71
CA ARG A 60 5.05 9.35 -14.20
C ARG A 60 4.27 8.40 -13.28
N PHE A 61 4.15 7.13 -13.68
CA PHE A 61 3.51 6.10 -12.87
C PHE A 61 4.20 5.93 -11.51
N MET A 62 5.52 5.81 -11.49
CA MET A 62 6.29 5.67 -10.25
C MET A 62 6.24 6.94 -9.39
N TYR A 63 6.18 8.13 -9.99
CA TYR A 63 5.95 9.38 -9.28
C TYR A 63 4.65 9.36 -8.47
N VAL A 64 3.53 8.98 -9.08
CA VAL A 64 2.25 8.84 -8.37
C VAL A 64 2.35 7.82 -7.24
N LEU A 65 2.98 6.67 -7.48
CA LEU A 65 3.14 5.64 -6.46
C LEU A 65 3.99 6.11 -5.28
N VAL A 66 5.13 6.77 -5.51
CA VAL A 66 6.01 7.28 -4.44
C VAL A 66 5.32 8.37 -3.64
N ASN A 67 4.54 9.24 -4.27
CA ASN A 67 3.76 10.27 -3.56
C ASN A 67 2.70 9.66 -2.65
N GLU A 68 2.03 8.62 -3.11
CA GLU A 68 0.97 7.95 -2.36
C GLU A 68 1.47 6.87 -1.40
N MET A 69 2.77 6.55 -1.39
CA MET A 69 3.27 5.51 -0.51
C MET A 69 3.33 5.94 0.96
N CYS A 70 3.07 4.97 1.83
CA CYS A 70 3.41 5.05 3.24
C CYS A 70 4.91 4.84 3.41
N MET A 71 5.62 5.88 3.84
CA MET A 71 7.08 5.89 4.03
C MET A 71 7.59 4.74 4.93
N THR A 72 6.77 4.27 5.88
CA THR A 72 7.13 3.18 6.79
C THR A 72 7.13 1.80 6.11
N THR A 73 6.20 1.56 5.20
CA THR A 73 5.91 0.20 4.66
C THR A 73 6.04 0.06 3.15
N GLY A 74 6.17 1.18 2.43
CA GLY A 74 6.11 1.23 0.97
C GLY A 74 4.71 0.98 0.39
N LYS A 75 3.69 0.70 1.21
CA LYS A 75 2.32 0.44 0.74
C LYS A 75 1.70 1.69 0.13
N ILE A 76 1.01 1.56 -0.98
CA ILE A 76 0.30 2.66 -1.63
C ILE A 76 -1.03 2.90 -0.93
N GLY A 77 -1.17 4.04 -0.27
CA GLY A 77 -2.35 4.33 0.55
C GLY A 77 -2.12 5.30 1.69
N VAL A 78 -3.13 5.34 2.57
CA VAL A 78 -3.21 6.27 3.68
C VAL A 78 -3.48 5.51 4.96
N ASP A 79 -2.73 5.82 6.01
CA ASP A 79 -3.02 5.40 7.37
C ASP A 79 -4.18 6.20 7.95
N THR A 80 -5.18 5.51 8.49
CA THR A 80 -6.34 6.08 9.17
C THR A 80 -6.48 5.48 10.57
N LYS A 81 -7.36 6.05 11.39
CA LYS A 81 -7.70 5.52 12.72
C LYS A 81 -8.24 4.08 12.68
N ASP A 82 -8.87 3.70 11.57
CA ASP A 82 -9.53 2.40 11.39
C ASP A 82 -8.65 1.34 10.70
N GLY A 83 -7.49 1.75 10.18
CA GLY A 83 -6.53 0.89 9.53
C GLY A 83 -5.88 1.56 8.32
N PHE A 84 -5.36 0.76 7.40
CA PHE A 84 -4.72 1.26 6.20
C PHE A 84 -5.68 1.25 5.01
N LEU A 85 -5.97 2.42 4.44
CA LEU A 85 -6.77 2.56 3.23
C LEU A 85 -5.86 2.42 1.99
N LEU A 86 -6.02 1.34 1.24
CA LEU A 86 -5.24 1.07 0.03
C LEU A 86 -5.77 1.88 -1.15
N ARG A 87 -4.88 2.48 -1.95
CA ARG A 87 -5.29 3.04 -3.25
C ARG A 87 -5.53 1.93 -4.28
N THR A 88 -6.52 2.11 -5.13
CA THR A 88 -6.84 1.21 -6.24
C THR A 88 -5.99 1.54 -7.47
N TRP A 89 -5.95 0.64 -8.46
CA TRP A 89 -5.35 0.99 -9.76
C TRP A 89 -6.17 2.06 -10.49
N GLY A 90 -7.50 2.06 -10.35
CA GLY A 90 -8.36 3.13 -10.87
C GLY A 90 -8.07 4.51 -10.26
N TYR A 91 -7.58 4.58 -9.02
CA TYR A 91 -7.07 5.85 -8.47
C TYR A 91 -5.82 6.32 -9.25
N VAL A 92 -4.89 5.40 -9.52
CA VAL A 92 -3.65 5.70 -10.26
C VAL A 92 -3.96 6.10 -11.71
N GLU A 93 -4.93 5.45 -12.36
CA GLU A 93 -5.41 5.81 -13.71
C GLU A 93 -5.92 7.26 -13.75
N LYS A 94 -6.73 7.66 -12.78
CA LYS A 94 -7.25 9.02 -12.66
C LYS A 94 -6.15 10.05 -12.41
N GLU A 95 -5.23 9.76 -11.49
CA GLU A 95 -4.10 10.67 -11.19
C GLU A 95 -3.16 10.86 -12.39
N LEU A 96 -2.98 9.83 -13.21
CA LEU A 96 -2.10 9.88 -14.37
C LEU A 96 -2.80 10.40 -15.64
N ASN A 97 -4.13 10.49 -15.62
CA ASN A 97 -4.95 10.66 -16.82
C ASN A 97 -4.53 9.68 -17.92
N MET A 98 -4.39 8.41 -17.56
CA MET A 98 -3.97 7.33 -18.47
C MET A 98 -5.00 6.20 -18.50
N PRO A 99 -5.24 5.57 -19.66
CA PRO A 99 -6.15 4.45 -19.77
C PRO A 99 -5.61 3.22 -19.01
N ASN A 100 -6.53 2.38 -18.51
CA ASN A 100 -6.22 1.18 -17.72
C ASN A 100 -5.17 0.26 -18.36
N TRP A 101 -5.24 0.07 -19.69
CA TRP A 101 -4.29 -0.78 -20.42
C TRP A 101 -2.86 -0.23 -20.35
N ARG A 102 -2.68 1.10 -20.38
CA ARG A 102 -1.36 1.73 -20.30
C ARG A 102 -0.80 1.68 -18.89
N VAL A 103 -1.67 1.87 -17.89
CA VAL A 103 -1.31 1.66 -16.47
C VAL A 103 -0.91 0.20 -16.21
N LYS A 104 -1.59 -0.78 -16.83
CA LYS A 104 -1.19 -2.19 -16.76
C LYS A 104 0.19 -2.42 -17.34
N GLN A 105 0.51 -1.85 -18.51
CA GLN A 105 1.87 -1.96 -19.09
C GLN A 105 2.93 -1.38 -18.15
N CYS A 106 2.70 -0.18 -17.58
CA CYS A 106 3.63 0.43 -16.62
C CYS A 106 3.81 -0.43 -15.37
N LYS A 107 2.70 -0.99 -14.86
CA LYS A 107 2.70 -1.90 -13.72
C LYS A 107 3.49 -3.17 -14.02
N ASP A 108 3.28 -3.79 -15.18
CA ASP A 108 3.99 -5.02 -15.57
C ASP A 108 5.50 -4.75 -15.74
N TYR A 109 5.87 -3.62 -16.32
CA TYR A 109 7.26 -3.17 -16.41
C TYR A 109 7.91 -3.01 -15.03
N ALA A 110 7.25 -2.27 -14.12
CA ALA A 110 7.75 -2.05 -12.78
C ALA A 110 7.79 -3.35 -11.94
N MET A 111 6.86 -4.28 -12.17
CA MET A 111 6.86 -5.59 -11.53
C MET A 111 8.02 -6.47 -12.02
N LYS A 112 8.30 -6.52 -13.32
CA LYS A 112 9.42 -7.28 -13.89
C LYS A 112 10.76 -6.86 -13.29
N ARG A 113 10.93 -5.55 -13.03
CA ARG A 113 12.13 -5.01 -12.36
C ARG A 113 12.13 -5.18 -10.83
N GLY A 114 11.07 -5.75 -10.25
CA GLY A 114 10.93 -5.87 -8.80
C GLY A 114 10.78 -4.54 -8.08
N TRP A 115 10.44 -3.45 -8.77
CA TRP A 115 10.23 -2.11 -8.19
C TRP A 115 8.93 -2.03 -7.39
N ILE A 116 7.94 -2.79 -7.81
CA ILE A 116 6.65 -2.88 -7.13
C ILE A 116 6.23 -4.33 -6.91
N THR A 117 5.40 -4.54 -5.89
CA THR A 117 4.69 -5.79 -5.66
C THR A 117 3.20 -5.51 -5.55
N SER A 118 2.37 -6.43 -6.02
CA SER A 118 0.92 -6.37 -5.86
C SER A 118 0.40 -7.75 -5.47
N VAL A 119 -0.11 -7.86 -4.25
CA VAL A 119 -0.68 -9.12 -3.74
C VAL A 119 -2.14 -8.90 -3.44
N GLN A 120 -3.01 -9.76 -3.96
CA GLN A 120 -4.44 -9.72 -3.70
C GLN A 120 -4.82 -10.79 -2.66
N PRO A 121 -5.12 -10.41 -1.40
CA PRO A 121 -5.62 -11.36 -0.44
C PRO A 121 -6.99 -11.90 -0.88
N ARG A 122 -7.31 -13.14 -0.51
CA ARG A 122 -8.62 -13.76 -0.78
C ARG A 122 -9.27 -14.19 0.52
N GLU A 123 -10.58 -14.17 0.57
CA GLU A 123 -11.36 -14.70 1.69
C GLU A 123 -12.53 -15.55 1.20
N ARG A 124 -12.94 -16.50 2.05
CA ARG A 124 -14.15 -17.29 1.83
C ARG A 124 -15.37 -16.47 2.22
N TYR A 125 -16.44 -16.61 1.44
CA TYR A 125 -17.71 -15.95 1.64
C TYR A 125 -18.83 -16.88 1.18
N THR A 126 -19.86 -17.01 2.00
CA THR A 126 -21.07 -17.75 1.64
C THR A 126 -22.04 -16.81 0.91
N GLY A 127 -22.35 -17.16 -0.34
CA GLY A 127 -23.31 -16.45 -1.19
C GLY A 127 -24.73 -16.46 -0.63
N LYS A 128 -25.63 -15.66 -1.23
CA LYS A 128 -27.08 -15.82 -1.01
C LYS A 128 -27.56 -17.24 -1.37
N ASP A 129 -26.87 -17.85 -2.33
CA ASP A 129 -27.11 -19.22 -2.81
C ASP A 129 -26.61 -20.31 -1.83
N ASN A 130 -26.18 -19.94 -0.61
CA ASN A 130 -25.56 -20.81 0.40
C ASN A 130 -24.28 -21.56 -0.05
N LEU A 131 -23.71 -21.22 -1.20
CA LEU A 131 -22.44 -21.77 -1.68
C LEU A 131 -21.24 -20.97 -1.13
N GLU A 132 -20.23 -21.68 -0.61
CA GLU A 132 -18.94 -21.08 -0.30
C GLU A 132 -18.20 -20.70 -1.59
N LYS A 133 -17.97 -19.39 -1.77
CA LYS A 133 -17.23 -18.83 -2.89
C LYS A 133 -16.01 -18.08 -2.36
N TRP A 134 -14.94 -18.05 -3.16
CA TRP A 134 -13.78 -17.20 -2.89
C TRP A 134 -14.01 -15.80 -3.45
N ARG A 135 -13.73 -14.77 -2.67
CA ARG A 135 -13.69 -13.38 -3.16
C ARG A 135 -12.33 -12.74 -2.93
N GLY A 136 -11.88 -11.95 -3.90
CA GLY A 136 -10.67 -11.16 -3.80
C GLY A 136 -10.90 -9.90 -2.98
N LEU A 137 -10.01 -9.63 -2.03
CA LEU A 137 -9.96 -8.36 -1.30
C LEU A 137 -9.16 -7.31 -2.10
N ALA A 138 -9.14 -6.08 -1.61
CA ALA A 138 -8.34 -5.01 -2.19
C ALA A 138 -6.85 -5.39 -2.25
N SER A 139 -6.24 -5.23 -3.42
CA SER A 139 -4.83 -5.60 -3.64
C SER A 139 -3.87 -4.67 -2.89
N ILE A 140 -2.93 -5.26 -2.16
CA ILE A 140 -1.88 -4.57 -1.42
C ILE A 140 -0.74 -4.30 -2.40
N LYS A 141 -0.59 -3.03 -2.76
CA LYS A 141 0.47 -2.53 -3.65
C LYS A 141 1.59 -1.96 -2.80
N LYS A 142 2.84 -2.26 -3.14
CA LYS A 142 4.01 -1.69 -2.45
C LYS A 142 5.11 -1.31 -3.43
N VAL A 143 5.75 -0.16 -3.20
CA VAL A 143 7.08 0.13 -3.76
C VAL A 143 8.13 -0.56 -2.90
N THR A 144 9.04 -1.28 -3.53
CA THR A 144 10.11 -2.03 -2.86
C THR A 144 11.31 -1.11 -2.59
N ASP A 145 12.17 -1.51 -1.65
CA ASP A 145 13.41 -0.77 -1.39
C ASP A 145 14.38 -0.93 -2.60
N LYS A 146 14.23 -1.96 -3.44
CA LYS A 146 14.99 -2.15 -4.71
C LYS A 146 14.83 -0.98 -5.67
N TYR A 147 13.61 -0.44 -5.82
CA TYR A 147 13.39 0.71 -6.69
C TYR A 147 14.30 1.90 -6.31
N PHE A 148 14.41 2.19 -5.02
CA PHE A 148 15.25 3.28 -4.53
C PHE A 148 16.75 2.95 -4.62
N ALA A 149 17.11 1.67 -4.54
CA ALA A 149 18.48 1.21 -4.78
C ALA A 149 18.88 1.41 -6.25
N ASP A 150 18.03 1.00 -7.19
CA ASP A 150 18.25 1.15 -8.63
C ASP A 150 18.34 2.65 -9.04
N LEU A 151 17.69 3.55 -8.29
CA LEU A 151 17.78 5.00 -8.47
C LEU A 151 18.92 5.68 -7.68
N GLY A 152 19.70 4.94 -6.89
CA GLY A 152 20.81 5.50 -6.09
C GLY A 152 20.37 6.33 -4.87
N ILE A 153 19.11 6.24 -4.42
CA ILE A 153 18.56 7.00 -3.28
C ILE A 153 18.09 6.13 -2.11
N LEU A 154 18.60 4.90 -2.01
CA LEU A 154 18.23 3.96 -0.96
C LEU A 154 18.48 4.52 0.44
N LYS A 155 19.62 5.19 0.66
CA LYS A 155 19.96 5.81 1.95
C LYS A 155 18.89 6.81 2.39
N ASN A 156 18.49 7.73 1.51
CA ASN A 156 17.43 8.69 1.76
C ASN A 156 16.09 8.00 2.07
N ARG A 157 15.79 6.90 1.37
CA ARG A 157 14.58 6.10 1.62
C ARG A 157 14.60 5.43 3.01
N LEU A 158 15.75 4.95 3.48
CA LEU A 158 15.88 4.34 4.81
C LEU A 158 15.77 5.39 5.93
N GLU A 159 16.38 6.56 5.74
CA GLU A 159 16.24 7.69 6.66
C GLU A 159 14.78 8.17 6.76
N ALA A 160 14.09 8.31 5.62
CA ALA A 160 12.68 8.65 5.58
C ALA A 160 11.81 7.60 6.29
N LYS A 161 12.12 6.31 6.14
CA LYS A 161 11.45 5.19 6.83
C LYS A 161 11.60 5.32 8.35
N ALA A 162 12.82 5.61 8.82
CA ALA A 162 13.10 5.77 10.25
C ALA A 162 12.34 6.96 10.86
N LYS A 163 12.34 8.11 10.18
CA LYS A 163 11.57 9.30 10.58
C LYS A 163 10.07 9.01 10.60
N ALA A 164 9.54 8.35 9.57
CA ALA A 164 8.14 7.98 9.48
C ALA A 164 7.70 6.99 10.58
N ARG A 165 8.57 6.06 10.98
CA ARG A 165 8.30 5.16 12.13
C ARG A 165 8.14 5.93 13.44
N LYS A 166 8.96 6.95 13.69
CA LYS A 166 8.84 7.80 14.89
C LYS A 166 7.50 8.54 14.89
N TYR A 167 7.12 9.14 13.76
CA TYR A 167 5.84 9.84 13.62
C TYR A 167 4.63 8.88 13.78
N LEU A 168 4.72 7.68 13.21
CA LEU A 168 3.67 6.67 13.32
C LEU A 168 3.46 6.19 14.77
N LYS A 169 4.52 6.10 15.57
CA LYS A 169 4.41 5.82 17.01
C LYS A 169 3.64 6.94 17.73
N LYS A 170 3.94 8.20 17.43
CA LYS A 170 3.20 9.35 17.99
C LYS A 170 1.71 9.28 17.64
N ARG A 171 1.38 9.08 16.36
CA ARG A 171 -0.01 8.87 15.90
C ARG A 171 -0.70 7.70 16.57
N ALA A 172 0.02 6.58 16.77
CA ALA A 172 -0.52 5.41 17.45
C ALA A 172 -0.96 5.72 18.89
N THR A 173 -0.17 6.51 19.61
CA THR A 173 -0.52 7.01 20.95
C THR A 173 -1.74 7.92 20.89
N GLU A 174 -1.74 8.92 20.01
CA GLU A 174 -2.87 9.87 19.84
C GLU A 174 -4.18 9.16 19.50
N TRP A 175 -4.15 8.19 18.58
CA TRP A 175 -5.32 7.43 18.17
C TRP A 175 -5.71 6.32 19.15
N LYS A 176 -4.92 6.08 20.20
CA LYS A 176 -5.07 4.94 21.12
C LYS A 176 -5.19 3.61 20.37
N ARG A 177 -4.36 3.43 19.33
CA ARG A 177 -4.38 2.26 18.44
C ARG A 177 -2.97 1.69 18.26
N PRO A 178 -2.76 0.38 18.41
CA PRO A 178 -1.48 -0.24 18.09
C PRO A 178 -1.07 -0.03 16.63
N VAL A 179 0.22 0.22 16.40
CA VAL A 179 0.81 0.44 15.06
C VAL A 179 0.46 -0.69 14.08
N LYS A 180 0.41 -1.94 14.56
CA LYS A 180 0.03 -3.10 13.74
C LYS A 180 -1.33 -2.93 13.08
N TYR A 181 -2.32 -2.37 13.79
CA TYR A 181 -3.66 -2.17 13.25
C TYR A 181 -3.69 -1.01 12.25
N ILE A 182 -3.02 0.11 12.55
CA ILE A 182 -2.94 1.27 11.66
C ILE A 182 -2.33 0.87 10.29
N LEU A 183 -1.30 0.01 10.29
CA LEU A 183 -0.64 -0.44 9.06
C LEU A 183 -1.35 -1.62 8.38
N THR A 184 -2.36 -2.23 8.99
CA THR A 184 -3.08 -3.35 8.39
C THR A 184 -4.21 -2.83 7.51
N PRO A 185 -4.35 -3.30 6.26
CA PRO A 185 -5.47 -2.93 5.40
C PRO A 185 -6.82 -3.08 6.10
N ILE A 186 -7.69 -2.07 5.95
CA ILE A 186 -9.02 -2.04 6.58
C ILE A 186 -9.83 -3.30 6.24
N THR A 187 -9.75 -3.76 4.98
CA THR A 187 -10.42 -4.99 4.52
C THR A 187 -9.96 -6.23 5.27
N LEU A 188 -8.66 -6.36 5.57
CA LEU A 188 -8.12 -7.48 6.36
C LEU A 188 -8.50 -7.38 7.83
N LEU A 189 -8.64 -6.16 8.37
CA LEU A 189 -9.14 -5.97 9.72
C LEU A 189 -10.61 -6.35 9.86
N ALA A 190 -11.43 -5.95 8.89
CA ALA A 190 -12.84 -6.32 8.83
C ALA A 190 -13.01 -7.85 8.78
N ARG A 191 -12.23 -8.52 7.93
CA ARG A 191 -12.17 -9.98 7.87
C ARG A 191 -11.86 -10.61 9.23
N ARG A 192 -10.77 -10.20 9.88
CA ARG A 192 -10.36 -10.73 11.20
C ARG A 192 -11.39 -10.44 12.30
N ARG A 193 -12.18 -9.38 12.20
CA ARG A 193 -13.29 -9.10 13.13
C ARG A 193 -14.43 -10.08 12.90
N LYS A 194 -14.79 -10.35 11.64
CA LYS A 194 -15.82 -11.33 11.27
C LYS A 194 -15.44 -12.74 11.72
N GLU A 195 -14.21 -13.18 11.44
CA GLU A 195 -13.72 -14.52 11.84
C GLU A 195 -13.77 -14.70 13.36
N ARG A 196 -13.35 -13.69 14.14
CA ARG A 196 -13.45 -13.73 15.61
C ARG A 196 -14.88 -13.77 16.12
N ALA A 197 -15.80 -13.01 15.52
CA ALA A 197 -17.20 -13.05 15.90
C ALA A 197 -17.84 -14.41 15.61
N GLN A 198 -17.45 -15.07 14.51
CA GLN A 198 -17.90 -16.42 14.18
C GLN A 198 -17.33 -17.46 15.15
N ALA A 199 -16.03 -17.39 15.47
CA ALA A 199 -15.41 -18.27 16.45
C ALA A 199 -16.06 -18.16 17.84
N ASN A 200 -16.35 -16.93 18.29
CA ASN A 200 -17.00 -16.70 19.59
C ASN A 200 -18.46 -17.19 19.62
N LYS A 201 -19.16 -17.22 18.48
CA LYS A 201 -20.51 -17.80 18.38
C LYS A 201 -20.50 -19.32 18.33
N ALA A 202 -19.40 -19.92 17.88
CA ALA A 202 -19.24 -21.37 17.75
C ALA A 202 -18.65 -22.03 19.00
N ALA A 203 -18.22 -21.27 20.02
CA ALA A 203 -17.82 -21.80 21.31
C ALA A 203 -19.07 -22.02 22.18
N PRO A 204 -19.53 -23.26 22.42
CA PRO A 204 -20.63 -23.50 23.34
C PRO A 204 -20.12 -23.32 24.77
N THR A 205 -20.99 -22.78 25.62
CA THR A 205 -20.92 -22.78 27.07
C THR A 205 -20.46 -24.17 27.57
N GLN A 206 -19.23 -24.28 28.07
CA GLN A 206 -18.87 -25.43 28.90
C GLN A 206 -19.70 -25.30 30.18
N ALA A 207 -20.75 -26.11 30.29
CA ALA A 207 -21.48 -26.27 31.54
C ALA A 207 -20.51 -26.79 32.62
N PRO A 208 -20.59 -26.31 33.88
CA PRO A 208 -19.73 -26.80 34.93
C PRO A 208 -20.07 -28.27 35.20
N THR A 209 -19.13 -29.16 34.94
CA THR A 209 -19.21 -30.56 35.34
C THR A 209 -19.17 -30.60 36.87
N THR A 210 -20.32 -30.81 37.50
CA THR A 210 -20.40 -31.17 38.93
C THR A 210 -19.63 -32.47 39.16
N PRO A 211 -18.73 -32.54 40.15
CA PRO A 211 -18.07 -33.80 40.48
C PRO A 211 -19.07 -34.77 41.14
N PRO A 212 -18.97 -36.10 40.88
CA PRO A 212 -19.83 -37.07 41.54
C PRO A 212 -19.48 -37.17 43.03
N ILE A 213 -20.52 -37.17 43.87
CA ILE A 213 -20.43 -37.39 45.31
C ILE A 213 -20.29 -38.91 45.55
N PRO A 214 -19.21 -39.40 46.21
CA PRO A 214 -19.14 -40.78 46.65
C PRO A 214 -19.98 -40.99 47.93
N ILE A 215 -20.72 -42.10 47.95
CA ILE A 215 -21.52 -42.65 49.07
C ILE A 215 -20.59 -43.31 50.09
#